data_AF-A0AAI8CL41-F1
#
_entry.id   AF-A0AAI8CL41-F1
#
_cell.length_a   1.000
_cell.length_b   1.000
_cell.length_c   1.000
_cell.angle_alpha   90.00
_cell.angle_beta   90.00
_cell.angle_gamma   90.00
#
_symmetry.space_group_name_H-M   'P 1'
#
loop_
_entity.id
_entity.type
_entity.pdbx_description
1 polymer ?
#
loop_
_entity_poly.entity_id
_entity_poly.type
_entity_poly.pdbx_seq_one_letter_code
_entity_poly.pdbx_strand_id
1 'polypeptide(L)'
;MKFLDGVNVTYVHKNEKSNLSKLLNQITKSETKIELKPVNGKYYGNFRIEFYAPIESIPTIKLTGFLTSDNPIEWLMEKDDQSAIVIDKIFHVVDTEIIEIDESKPVVAVILDQYKVYALVNSELTKDFTLNQLVEAALKRLFEVYFDDEFRPEEYDVEVHPELTDYFL
;
A
#
# COMPACT_ATOMS: atom_id res chain seq x y z
N MET A 1 5.66 5.96 13.05
CA MET A 1 4.26 5.58 12.72
C MET A 1 3.99 4.23 13.37
N LYS A 2 2.79 3.99 13.89
CA LYS A 2 2.44 2.71 14.52
C LYS A 2 1.68 1.84 13.52
N PHE A 3 2.19 0.64 13.24
CA PHE A 3 1.49 -0.36 12.43
C PHE A 3 0.21 -0.82 13.14
N LEU A 4 -0.88 -0.90 12.39
CA LEU A 4 -2.19 -1.34 12.89
C LEU A 4 -2.56 -2.71 12.32
N ASP A 5 -2.57 -2.83 10.99
CA ASP A 5 -2.98 -4.04 10.29
C ASP A 5 -2.46 -4.03 8.83
N GLY A 6 -2.48 -5.19 8.16
CA GLY A 6 -2.05 -5.33 6.78
C GLY A 6 -2.85 -6.38 6.02
N VAL A 7 -3.22 -6.08 4.78
CA VAL A 7 -4.09 -6.94 3.98
C VAL A 7 -3.74 -6.89 2.50
N ASN A 8 -3.83 -8.04 1.82
CA ASN A 8 -3.65 -8.09 0.38
C ASN A 8 -5.00 -7.81 -0.30
N VAL A 9 -4.99 -6.87 -1.22
CA VAL A 9 -6.18 -6.40 -1.94
C VAL A 9 -5.94 -6.56 -3.43
N THR A 10 -6.83 -7.28 -4.08
CA THR A 10 -6.91 -7.32 -5.54
C THR A 10 -8.18 -6.61 -5.97
N TYR A 11 -8.08 -5.66 -6.91
CA TYR A 11 -9.25 -5.08 -7.57
C TYR A 11 -9.15 -5.22 -9.07
N VAL A 12 -10.30 -5.42 -9.73
CA VAL A 12 -10.42 -5.47 -11.18
C VAL A 12 -11.64 -4.67 -11.62
N HIS A 13 -11.46 -3.75 -12.56
CA HIS A 13 -12.58 -3.02 -13.16
C HIS A 13 -13.50 -4.00 -13.91
N LYS A 14 -14.81 -3.94 -13.66
CA LYS A 14 -15.78 -4.92 -14.20
C LYS A 14 -15.75 -5.03 -15.72
N ASN A 15 -15.53 -3.92 -16.43
CA ASN A 15 -15.40 -3.91 -17.89
C ASN A 15 -14.16 -4.66 -18.41
N GLU A 16 -13.09 -4.75 -17.62
CA GLU A 16 -11.84 -5.41 -18.03
C GLU A 16 -11.75 -6.86 -17.59
N LYS A 17 -12.55 -7.28 -16.60
CA LYS A 17 -12.53 -8.65 -16.05
C LYS A 17 -12.63 -9.72 -17.13
N SER A 18 -13.55 -9.57 -18.09
CA SER A 18 -13.72 -10.53 -19.18
C SER A 18 -12.50 -10.62 -20.09
N ASN A 19 -11.90 -9.48 -20.41
CA ASN A 19 -10.72 -9.41 -21.27
C ASN A 19 -9.52 -10.06 -20.58
N LEU A 20 -9.30 -9.73 -19.31
CA LEU A 20 -8.20 -10.27 -18.50
C LEU A 20 -8.32 -11.80 -18.37
N SER A 21 -9.51 -12.31 -18.03
CA SER A 21 -9.76 -13.75 -17.92
C SER A 21 -9.55 -14.49 -19.24
N LYS A 22 -9.96 -13.90 -20.38
CA LYS A 22 -9.73 -14.51 -21.70
C LYS A 22 -8.24 -14.60 -22.01
N LEU A 23 -7.49 -13.54 -21.75
CA LEU A 23 -6.05 -13.46 -22.04
C LEU A 23 -5.25 -14.44 -21.18
N LEU A 24 -5.52 -14.49 -19.87
CA LEU A 24 -4.92 -15.46 -18.95
C LEU A 24 -5.23 -16.90 -19.38
N ASN A 25 -6.50 -17.20 -19.70
CA ASN A 25 -6.89 -18.54 -20.15
C ASN A 25 -6.23 -18.97 -21.46
N GLN A 26 -6.01 -18.06 -22.40
CA GLN A 26 -5.30 -18.37 -23.65
C GLN A 26 -3.84 -18.73 -23.38
N ILE A 27 -3.20 -18.06 -22.43
CA ILE A 27 -1.78 -18.23 -22.14
C ILE A 27 -1.53 -19.48 -21.30
N THR A 28 -2.39 -19.77 -20.32
CA THR A 28 -2.34 -21.05 -19.59
C THR A 28 -2.47 -22.25 -20.52
N LYS A 29 -3.26 -22.14 -21.61
CA LYS A 29 -3.40 -23.19 -22.63
C LYS A 29 -2.20 -23.34 -23.56
N SER A 30 -1.29 -22.37 -23.58
CA SER A 30 -0.16 -22.35 -24.51
C SER A 30 1.03 -23.19 -24.03
N GLU A 31 0.92 -23.88 -22.88
CA GLU A 31 2.02 -24.63 -22.22
C GLU A 31 3.32 -23.83 -22.04
N THR A 32 3.23 -22.51 -22.10
CA THR A 32 4.37 -21.61 -21.94
C THR A 32 4.72 -21.44 -20.47
N LYS A 33 6.01 -21.37 -20.13
CA LYS A 33 6.50 -20.97 -18.79
C LYS A 33 6.37 -19.46 -18.51
N ILE A 34 5.57 -18.76 -19.30
CA ILE A 34 5.41 -17.30 -19.21
C ILE A 34 4.37 -17.01 -18.13
N GLU A 35 4.79 -16.32 -17.08
CA GLU A 35 3.91 -15.76 -16.07
C GLU A 35 3.56 -14.32 -16.45
N LEU A 36 2.27 -14.00 -16.51
CA LEU A 36 1.80 -12.63 -16.70
C LEU A 36 1.26 -12.08 -15.40
N LYS A 37 1.86 -10.98 -14.97
CA LYS A 37 1.35 -10.15 -13.88
C LYS A 37 0.90 -8.83 -14.49
N PRO A 38 -0.40 -8.49 -14.42
CA PRO A 38 -0.85 -7.19 -14.88
C PRO A 38 -0.16 -6.09 -14.05
N VAL A 39 0.15 -4.98 -14.71
CA VAL A 39 0.74 -3.82 -14.04
C VAL A 39 -0.36 -3.12 -13.24
N ASN A 40 -0.02 -2.74 -12.01
CA ASN A 40 -0.89 -1.98 -11.13
C ASN A 40 -1.31 -0.65 -11.76
N GLY A 41 -2.60 -0.35 -11.73
CA GLY A 41 -3.19 0.88 -12.25
C GLY A 41 -4.71 0.90 -12.09
N LYS A 42 -5.38 1.92 -12.63
CA LYS A 42 -6.81 2.12 -12.40
C LYS A 42 -7.72 0.94 -12.76
N TYR A 43 -7.34 0.09 -13.72
CA TYR A 43 -8.18 -1.05 -14.16
C TYR A 43 -7.91 -2.36 -13.41
N TYR A 44 -6.73 -2.49 -12.82
CA TYR A 44 -6.29 -3.67 -12.09
C TYR A 44 -5.26 -3.26 -11.06
N GLY A 45 -5.43 -3.70 -9.82
CA GLY A 45 -4.43 -3.54 -8.79
C GLY A 45 -4.31 -4.80 -7.95
N ASN A 46 -3.08 -5.19 -7.66
CA ASN A 46 -2.76 -6.14 -6.60
C ASN A 46 -1.75 -5.45 -5.67
N PHE A 47 -2.21 -5.14 -4.46
CA PHE A 47 -1.44 -4.40 -3.48
C PHE A 47 -1.54 -5.04 -2.11
N ARG A 48 -0.47 -4.95 -1.33
CA ARG A 48 -0.52 -5.06 0.12
C ARG A 48 -0.82 -3.68 0.69
N ILE A 49 -1.99 -3.49 1.29
CA ILE A 49 -2.33 -2.25 2.00
C ILE A 49 -1.95 -2.44 3.47
N GLU A 50 -1.11 -1.56 4.00
CA GLU A 50 -0.70 -1.53 5.40
C GLU A 50 -1.25 -0.26 6.05
N PHE A 51 -1.96 -0.41 7.16
CA PHE A 51 -2.58 0.69 7.89
C PHE A 51 -1.70 1.14 9.04
N TYR A 52 -1.54 2.45 9.18
CA TYR A 52 -0.71 3.07 10.20
C TYR A 52 -1.42 4.21 10.91
N ALA A 53 -1.22 4.31 12.22
CA ALA A 53 -1.55 5.51 12.99
C ALA A 53 -0.30 6.41 13.13
N PRO A 54 -0.43 7.75 12.97
CA PRO A 54 0.65 8.66 13.34
C PRO A 54 0.92 8.59 14.85
N ILE A 55 2.20 8.64 15.25
CA ILE A 55 2.61 8.64 16.68
C ILE A 55 2.75 10.07 17.18
N GLU A 56 3.46 10.91 16.43
CA GLU A 56 3.71 12.33 16.78
C GLU A 56 3.13 13.29 15.75
N SER A 57 3.41 13.05 14.47
CA SER A 57 2.95 13.87 13.35
C SER A 57 2.68 13.02 12.11
N ILE A 58 1.88 13.57 11.20
CA ILE A 58 1.63 12.97 9.88
C ILE A 58 2.87 13.24 9.01
N PRO A 59 3.48 12.22 8.40
CA PRO A 59 4.61 12.42 7.50
C PRO A 59 4.18 13.21 6.26
N THR A 60 4.94 14.24 5.93
CA THR A 60 4.70 15.13 4.78
C THR A 60 5.61 14.83 3.60
N ILE A 61 6.69 14.07 3.82
CA ILE A 61 7.71 13.78 2.82
C ILE A 61 8.13 12.32 2.93
N LYS A 62 8.23 11.65 1.79
CA LYS A 62 8.88 10.34 1.64
C LYS A 62 10.28 10.57 1.06
N LEU A 63 11.28 10.04 1.74
CA LEU A 63 12.67 10.07 1.29
C LEU A 63 13.11 8.65 0.93
N THR A 64 13.58 8.47 -0.30
CA THR A 64 14.24 7.23 -0.72
C THR A 64 15.71 7.52 -0.89
N GLY A 65 16.57 6.74 -0.24
CA GLY A 65 18.00 6.99 -0.28
C GLY A 65 18.84 5.77 0.04
N PHE A 66 20.15 5.93 -0.15
CA PHE A 66 21.15 4.94 0.23
C PHE A 66 21.77 5.32 1.56
N LEU A 67 21.82 4.36 2.46
CA LEU A 67 22.59 4.43 3.69
C LEU A 67 23.87 3.62 3.52
N THR A 68 25.03 4.25 3.69
CA THR A 68 26.30 3.53 3.76
C THR A 68 26.66 3.27 5.21
N SER A 69 26.87 2.00 5.56
CA SER A 69 27.27 1.56 6.91
C SER A 69 28.32 0.45 6.77
N ASP A 70 29.38 0.50 7.57
CA ASP A 70 30.44 -0.52 7.56
C ASP A 70 29.90 -1.90 7.96
N ASN A 71 28.95 -1.95 8.91
CA ASN A 71 28.23 -3.14 9.33
C ASN A 71 26.70 -2.92 9.22
N PRO A 72 26.08 -3.11 8.05
CA PRO A 72 24.67 -2.77 7.84
C PRO A 72 23.71 -3.71 8.57
N ILE A 73 24.07 -4.99 8.73
CA ILE A 73 23.21 -6.00 9.38
C ILE A 73 23.13 -5.77 10.88
N GLU A 74 24.27 -5.58 11.55
CA GLU A 74 24.31 -5.28 12.99
C GLU A 74 23.57 -3.98 13.30
N TRP A 75 23.79 -2.93 12.48
CA TRP A 75 23.08 -1.67 12.61
C TRP A 75 21.56 -1.82 12.46
N LEU A 76 21.07 -2.65 11.53
CA LEU A 76 19.64 -2.91 11.35
C LEU A 76 19.04 -3.67 12.54
N MET A 77 19.81 -4.61 13.13
CA MET A 77 19.38 -5.40 14.27
C MET A 77 19.43 -4.63 15.60
N GLU A 78 20.31 -3.65 15.74
CA GLU A 78 20.40 -2.77 16.92
C GLU A 78 19.26 -1.76 17.00
N LYS A 79 18.60 -1.46 15.88
CA LYS A 79 17.49 -0.50 15.79
C LYS A 79 16.18 -1.25 15.64
N ASP A 80 15.73 -1.83 16.75
CA ASP A 80 14.45 -2.54 16.87
C ASP A 80 13.25 -1.62 16.54
N ASP A 81 13.41 -0.31 16.78
CA ASP A 81 12.48 0.73 16.34
C ASP A 81 13.01 1.48 15.11
N GLN A 82 12.70 0.96 13.92
CA GLN A 82 13.04 1.59 12.65
C GLN A 82 12.36 2.97 12.47
N SER A 83 11.35 3.29 13.27
CA SER A 83 10.65 4.57 13.20
C SER A 83 11.32 5.71 13.99
N ALA A 84 12.31 5.37 14.84
CA ALA A 84 13.13 6.31 15.61
C ALA A 84 14.57 6.43 15.07
N ILE A 85 14.83 6.02 13.82
CA ILE A 85 16.15 6.15 13.20
C ILE A 85 16.48 7.63 13.05
N VAL A 86 17.28 8.15 13.97
CA VAL A 86 18.03 9.40 13.75
C VAL A 86 19.07 9.08 12.69
N ILE A 87 18.93 9.66 11.51
CA ILE A 87 19.88 9.50 10.41
C ILE A 87 21.13 10.34 10.74
N ASP A 88 22.03 9.75 11.52
CA ASP A 88 23.32 10.31 11.93
C ASP A 88 24.48 9.93 11.00
N LYS A 89 24.21 9.04 10.03
CA LYS A 89 25.15 8.56 9.00
C LYS A 89 24.94 9.27 7.66
N ILE A 90 25.91 9.12 6.75
CA ILE A 90 25.82 9.63 5.38
C ILE A 90 24.64 8.93 4.68
N PHE A 91 23.57 9.69 4.50
CA PHE A 91 22.39 9.29 3.76
C PHE A 91 22.37 10.05 2.45
N HIS A 92 22.51 9.32 1.35
CA HIS A 92 22.39 9.88 0.02
C HIS A 92 20.94 9.77 -0.42
N VAL A 93 20.23 10.91 -0.39
CA VAL A 93 18.87 11.00 -0.92
C VAL A 93 18.92 10.78 -2.43
N VAL A 94 18.18 9.80 -2.92
CA VAL A 94 18.07 9.44 -4.33
C VAL A 94 16.79 10.01 -4.92
N ASP A 95 15.72 10.00 -4.13
CA ASP A 95 14.41 10.49 -4.53
C ASP A 95 13.66 11.09 -3.34
N THR A 96 12.75 12.02 -3.63
CA THR A 96 11.93 12.71 -2.65
C THR A 96 10.54 12.93 -3.23
N GLU A 97 9.54 12.46 -2.50
CA GLU A 97 8.12 12.58 -2.86
C GLU A 97 7.40 13.38 -1.78
N ILE A 98 6.67 14.43 -2.19
CA ILE A 98 5.78 15.17 -1.29
C ILE A 98 4.51 14.34 -1.12
N ILE A 99 4.14 14.08 0.13
CA ILE A 99 2.96 13.29 0.47
C ILE A 99 1.76 14.22 0.53
N GLU A 100 0.71 13.91 -0.23
CA GLU A 100 -0.53 14.67 -0.17
C GLU A 100 -1.35 14.27 1.07
N ILE A 101 -1.60 15.25 1.94
CA ILE A 101 -2.30 15.06 3.22
C ILE A 101 -3.66 15.76 3.17
N ASP A 102 -4.69 15.04 3.60
CA ASP A 102 -6.01 15.61 3.91
C ASP A 102 -6.55 15.02 5.23
N GLU A 103 -6.43 15.78 6.32
CA GLU A 103 -6.87 15.36 7.65
C GLU A 103 -8.40 15.22 7.76
N SER A 104 -9.17 15.76 6.81
CA SER A 104 -10.63 15.61 6.78
C SER A 104 -11.09 14.22 6.34
N LYS A 105 -10.18 13.39 5.84
CA LYS A 105 -10.48 12.06 5.30
C LYS A 105 -10.16 10.94 6.30
N PRO A 106 -10.87 9.79 6.24
CA PRO A 106 -10.57 8.64 7.08
C PRO A 106 -9.15 8.08 6.86
N VAL A 107 -8.67 8.15 5.62
CA VAL A 107 -7.26 7.89 5.28
C VAL A 107 -6.64 9.22 4.87
N VAL A 108 -5.78 9.77 5.74
CA VAL A 108 -5.24 11.13 5.60
C VAL A 108 -4.19 11.21 4.51
N ALA A 109 -3.44 10.13 4.30
CA ALA A 109 -2.39 10.06 3.31
C ALA A 109 -2.19 8.62 2.86
N VAL A 110 -1.76 8.46 1.62
CA VAL A 110 -1.36 7.19 1.02
C VAL A 110 0.02 7.36 0.41
N ILE A 111 0.87 6.35 0.58
CA ILE A 111 2.19 6.31 -0.03
C ILE A 111 2.29 5.01 -0.80
N LEU A 112 2.53 5.10 -2.11
CA LEU A 112 2.71 3.96 -2.97
C LEU A 112 4.20 3.57 -3.06
N ASP A 113 4.50 2.30 -2.84
CA ASP A 113 5.80 1.69 -3.06
C ASP A 113 5.65 0.34 -3.76
N GLN A 114 5.85 0.34 -5.09
CA GLN A 114 5.68 -0.81 -5.97
C GLN A 114 4.33 -1.54 -5.81
N TYR A 115 4.29 -2.55 -4.94
CA TYR A 115 3.13 -3.41 -4.65
C TYR A 115 2.57 -3.19 -3.24
N LYS A 116 3.02 -2.15 -2.54
CA LYS A 116 2.61 -1.82 -1.19
C LYS A 116 2.03 -0.41 -1.13
N VAL A 117 0.92 -0.28 -0.41
CA VAL A 117 0.29 1.00 -0.11
C VAL A 117 0.36 1.20 1.40
N TYR A 118 1.09 2.22 1.83
CA TYR A 118 1.07 2.67 3.22
C TYR A 118 -0.09 3.64 3.38
N ALA A 119 -1.12 3.25 4.11
CA ALA A 119 -2.30 4.06 4.37
C ALA A 119 -2.27 4.61 5.80
N LEU A 120 -2.24 5.94 5.92
CA LEU A 120 -2.27 6.63 7.20
C LEU A 120 -3.70 6.91 7.59
N VAL A 121 -4.14 6.35 8.72
CA VAL A 121 -5.54 6.47 9.16
C VAL A 121 -5.74 7.62 10.13
N ASN A 122 -6.87 8.31 10.01
CA ASN A 122 -7.37 9.23 11.02
C ASN A 122 -8.12 8.42 12.09
N SER A 123 -7.48 8.18 13.22
CA SER A 123 -8.03 7.39 14.34
C SER A 123 -9.40 7.89 14.85
N GLU A 124 -9.70 9.19 14.73
CA GLU A 124 -11.00 9.74 15.15
C GLU A 124 -12.10 9.35 14.17
N LEU A 125 -11.83 9.41 12.87
CA LEU A 125 -12.79 9.09 11.82
C LEU A 125 -12.95 7.59 11.57
N THR A 126 -11.93 6.78 11.90
CA THR A 126 -11.91 5.34 11.60
C THR A 126 -12.16 4.43 12.80
N LYS A 127 -12.51 4.98 13.97
CA LYS A 127 -12.63 4.21 15.22
C LYS A 127 -13.56 2.99 15.12
N ASP A 128 -14.66 3.14 14.39
CA ASP A 128 -15.70 2.12 14.24
C ASP A 128 -15.68 1.45 12.85
N PHE A 129 -14.60 1.64 12.07
CA PHE A 129 -14.50 1.07 10.74
C PHE A 129 -14.12 -0.41 10.79
N THR A 130 -14.79 -1.20 9.95
CA THR A 130 -14.35 -2.57 9.62
C THR A 130 -13.14 -2.54 8.69
N LEU A 131 -12.39 -3.66 8.61
CA LEU A 131 -11.26 -3.79 7.68
C LEU A 131 -11.66 -3.48 6.23
N ASN A 132 -12.84 -3.95 5.78
CA ASN A 132 -13.31 -3.68 4.42
C ASN A 132 -13.58 -2.18 4.18
N GLN A 133 -14.11 -1.47 5.18
CA GLN A 133 -14.32 -0.02 5.08
C GLN A 133 -12.99 0.75 5.07
N LEU A 134 -12.00 0.28 5.83
CA LEU A 134 -10.63 0.83 5.79
C LEU A 134 -9.98 0.61 4.42
N VAL A 135 -10.12 -0.60 3.85
CA VAL A 135 -9.64 -0.92 2.49
C VAL A 135 -10.32 -0.01 1.47
N GLU A 136 -11.63 0.15 1.52
CA GLU A 136 -12.36 1.03 0.61
C GLU A 136 -11.90 2.49 0.72
N ALA A 137 -11.70 3.00 1.94
CA ALA A 137 -11.19 4.35 2.16
C ALA A 137 -9.76 4.52 1.63
N ALA A 138 -8.90 3.50 1.79
CA ALA A 138 -7.55 3.50 1.26
C ALA A 138 -7.54 3.47 -0.28
N LEU A 139 -8.40 2.67 -0.91
CA LEU A 139 -8.54 2.63 -2.36
C LEU A 139 -9.06 3.96 -2.90
N LYS A 140 -10.04 4.59 -2.25
CA LYS A 140 -10.51 5.94 -2.62
C LYS A 140 -9.38 6.96 -2.60
N ARG A 141 -8.59 6.98 -1.52
CA ARG A 141 -7.46 7.90 -1.41
C ARG A 141 -6.35 7.58 -2.42
N LEU A 142 -6.07 6.29 -2.68
CA LEU A 142 -5.11 5.86 -3.70
C LEU A 142 -5.50 6.35 -5.10
N PHE A 143 -6.77 6.18 -5.47
CA PHE A 143 -7.27 6.60 -6.79
C PHE A 143 -7.20 8.10 -6.98
N GLU A 144 -7.59 8.85 -5.96
CA GLU A 144 -7.51 10.31 -5.99
C GLU A 144 -6.06 10.78 -6.17
N VAL A 145 -5.13 10.28 -5.36
CA VAL A 145 -3.75 10.81 -5.33
C VAL A 145 -2.91 10.31 -6.50
N TYR A 146 -3.03 9.03 -6.88
CA TYR A 146 -2.12 8.41 -7.86
C TYR A 146 -2.74 8.21 -9.25
N PHE A 147 -4.07 8.23 -9.37
CA PHE A 147 -4.76 8.03 -10.65
C PHE A 147 -5.57 9.24 -11.12
N ASP A 148 -5.69 10.30 -10.28
CA ASP A 148 -6.53 11.47 -10.53
C ASP A 148 -7.96 11.07 -10.92
N ASP A 149 -8.51 10.09 -10.17
CA ASP A 149 -9.80 9.46 -10.45
C ASP A 149 -10.57 9.16 -9.16
N GLU A 150 -11.88 8.92 -9.27
CA GLU A 150 -12.74 8.57 -8.15
C GLU A 150 -12.93 7.05 -8.09
N PHE A 151 -12.52 6.41 -6.98
CA PHE A 151 -12.82 4.99 -6.80
C PHE A 151 -14.30 4.76 -6.45
N ARG A 152 -15.02 4.12 -7.36
CA ARG A 152 -16.43 3.73 -7.22
C ARG A 152 -16.56 2.22 -7.01
N PRO A 153 -16.74 1.73 -5.77
CA PRO A 153 -16.71 0.29 -5.47
C PRO A 153 -17.62 -0.56 -6.35
N GLU A 154 -18.76 -0.02 -6.78
CA GLU A 154 -19.72 -0.66 -7.68
C GLU A 154 -19.19 -0.93 -9.10
N GLU A 155 -18.13 -0.26 -9.54
CA GLU A 155 -17.49 -0.47 -10.84
C GLU A 155 -16.39 -1.54 -10.80
N TYR A 156 -16.00 -1.97 -9.59
CA TYR A 156 -14.90 -2.90 -9.36
C TYR A 156 -15.38 -4.21 -8.73
N ASP A 157 -14.63 -5.26 -8.99
CA ASP A 157 -14.64 -6.47 -8.18
C ASP A 157 -13.42 -6.41 -7.26
N VAL A 158 -13.64 -6.39 -5.94
CA VAL A 158 -12.59 -6.21 -4.93
C VAL A 158 -12.53 -7.47 -4.08
N GLU A 159 -11.37 -8.12 -4.12
CA GLU A 159 -11.05 -9.28 -3.30
C GLU A 159 -10.07 -8.85 -2.20
N VAL A 160 -10.47 -9.08 -0.95
CA VAL A 160 -9.67 -8.80 0.23
C VAL A 160 -9.22 -10.14 0.80
N HIS A 161 -7.91 -10.36 0.79
CA HIS A 161 -7.29 -11.57 1.33
C HIS A 161 -6.62 -11.20 2.67
N PRO A 162 -7.35 -11.32 3.80
CA PRO A 162 -6.74 -11.15 5.12
C PRO A 162 -5.61 -12.18 5.28
N GLU A 163 -4.48 -11.74 5.83
CA GLU A 163 -3.46 -12.71 6.24
C GLU A 163 -4.07 -13.61 7.32
N LEU A 164 -3.83 -14.92 7.25
CA LEU A 164 -3.92 -15.79 8.42
C LEU A 164 -2.83 -15.34 9.38
N THR A 165 -3.06 -14.26 10.12
CA THR A 165 -2.33 -14.01 11.35
C THR A 165 -2.82 -15.04 12.37
N ASP A 166 -2.05 -16.11 12.53
CA ASP A 166 -2.11 -17.09 13.63
C ASP A 166 -1.82 -16.43 15.00
N TYR A 167 -2.44 -15.27 15.29
CA TYR A 167 -2.32 -14.56 16.56
C TYR A 167 -3.52 -14.81 17.49
N PHE A 168 -4.51 -15.59 17.05
CA PHE A 168 -5.64 -16.04 17.85
C PHE A 168 -5.82 -17.56 17.75
N LEU A 169 -4.87 -18.30 18.35
CA LEU A 169 -5.08 -19.66 18.87
C LEU A 169 -4.60 -19.71 20.31
#